data_AF-A0A9E3U3R8-F1
#
_entry.id   AF-A0A9E3U3R8-F1
#
_cell.length_a   1.000
_cell.length_b   1.000
_cell.length_c   1.000
_cell.angle_alpha   90.00
_cell.angle_beta   90.00
_cell.angle_gamma   90.00
#
_symmetry.space_group_name_H-M   'P 1'
#
loop_
_entity.id
_entity.type
_entity.pdbx_description
1 polymer ?
#
loop_
_entity_poly.entity_id
_entity_poly.type
_entity_poly.pdbx_seq_one_letter_code
_entity_poly.pdbx_strand_id
1 'polypeptide(L)'
;EADADEASVRRLCDDLNVPLTVGKGDVPAAAAAQGDGLEAAAREARYEFLTQAAHEHGARFVATAHTADDQAETILHRILRGTGVAGLAGMAIARPLSPAVSLVRPMLAATRRHVLAYLAERGIAFREDASNRDVTLTRNRLRHELLPLLRSGYNGEVDAALLRLGALAAECQKVIDALVDDLQRRAVVCERDQAIVHCDALAGQAPYVVRELLMALWRQHDWPQQPMSFQHWQDLAATAQSGPALWRLWRRDLPGGVRAEKKGEQLVLTRPC
;
A
#
# COMPACT_ATOMS: atom_id res chain seq x y z
N GLU A 1 -15.30 9.21 24.03
CA GLU A 1 -13.82 9.20 24.00
C GLU A 1 -13.29 10.11 22.89
N ALA A 2 -13.72 9.91 21.65
CA ALA A 2 -13.40 10.77 20.50
C ALA A 2 -13.57 12.28 20.75
N ASP A 3 -14.67 12.72 21.39
CA ASP A 3 -14.86 14.15 21.69
C ASP A 3 -13.82 14.69 22.70
N ALA A 4 -13.34 13.85 23.62
CA ALA A 4 -12.29 14.24 24.57
C ALA A 4 -10.90 14.28 23.91
N ASP A 5 -10.65 13.39 22.93
CA ASP A 5 -9.43 13.45 22.10
C ASP A 5 -9.42 14.72 21.26
N GLU A 6 -10.55 15.02 20.60
CA GLU A 6 -10.74 16.26 19.84
C GLU A 6 -10.48 17.50 20.72
N ALA A 7 -11.07 17.55 21.92
CA ALA A 7 -10.86 18.66 22.86
C ALA A 7 -9.40 18.79 23.34
N SER A 8 -8.65 17.68 23.41
CA SER A 8 -7.23 17.71 23.73
C SER A 8 -6.40 18.24 22.57
N VAL A 9 -6.67 17.80 21.35
CA VAL A 9 -5.98 18.26 20.13
C VAL A 9 -6.26 19.74 19.88
N ARG A 10 -7.49 20.20 20.10
CA ARG A 10 -7.86 21.62 19.97
C ARG A 10 -7.02 22.51 20.88
N ARG A 11 -6.95 22.17 22.18
CA ARG A 11 -6.11 22.89 23.14
C ARG A 11 -4.64 22.91 22.73
N LEU A 12 -4.10 21.76 22.30
CA LEU A 12 -2.71 21.68 21.83
C LEU A 12 -2.45 22.57 20.61
N CYS A 13 -3.37 22.59 19.64
CA CYS A 13 -3.27 23.45 18.46
C CYS A 13 -3.34 24.94 18.84
N ASP A 14 -4.21 25.31 19.78
CA ASP A 14 -4.31 26.67 20.32
C ASP A 14 -3.00 27.09 21.01
N ASP A 15 -2.44 26.23 21.88
CA ASP A 15 -1.18 26.47 22.59
C ASP A 15 0.02 26.61 21.64
N LEU A 16 0.04 25.86 20.53
CA LEU A 16 1.09 25.90 19.52
C LEU A 16 0.85 26.96 18.44
N ASN A 17 -0.29 27.66 18.48
CA ASN A 17 -0.74 28.59 17.44
C ASN A 17 -0.74 27.97 16.03
N VAL A 18 -1.28 26.76 15.92
CA VAL A 18 -1.40 25.99 14.68
C VAL A 18 -2.86 25.86 14.28
N PRO A 19 -3.26 26.19 13.04
CA PRO A 19 -4.62 26.00 12.57
C PRO A 19 -5.08 24.54 12.65
N LEU A 20 -6.31 24.31 13.10
CA LEU A 20 -6.90 22.97 13.24
C LEU A 20 -8.12 22.81 12.33
N THR A 21 -8.12 21.75 11.52
CA THR A 21 -9.30 21.28 10.77
C THR A 21 -9.78 19.99 11.38
N VAL A 22 -11.08 19.88 11.69
CA VAL A 22 -11.69 18.70 12.30
C VAL A 22 -12.74 18.12 11.36
N GLY A 23 -12.69 16.81 11.15
CA GLY A 23 -13.71 16.04 10.44
C GLY A 23 -14.31 14.97 11.35
N LYS A 24 -15.60 14.68 11.17
CA LYS A 24 -16.30 13.54 11.78
C LYS A 24 -16.85 12.66 10.68
N GLY A 25 -16.76 11.34 10.85
CA GLY A 25 -17.25 10.36 9.89
C GLY A 25 -17.76 9.12 10.60
N ASP A 26 -18.82 8.52 10.05
CA ASP A 26 -19.39 7.25 10.53
C ASP A 26 -18.66 6.06 9.88
N VAL A 27 -17.61 5.61 10.56
CA VAL A 27 -16.75 4.51 10.12
C VAL A 27 -17.50 3.16 10.05
N PRO A 28 -18.35 2.79 11.04
CA PRO A 28 -19.18 1.58 10.94
C PRO A 28 -20.10 1.55 9.72
N ALA A 29 -20.76 2.66 9.38
CA ALA A 29 -21.61 2.75 8.20
C ALA A 29 -20.80 2.58 6.90
N ALA A 30 -19.60 3.18 6.82
CA ALA A 30 -18.70 3.04 5.68
C ALA A 30 -18.19 1.60 5.50
N ALA A 31 -17.83 0.92 6.59
CA ALA A 31 -17.36 -0.46 6.57
C ALA A 31 -18.44 -1.44 6.07
N ALA A 32 -19.70 -1.25 6.48
CA ALA A 32 -20.81 -2.07 6.03
C ALA A 32 -21.10 -1.91 4.53
N ALA A 33 -20.85 -0.73 3.95
CA ALA A 33 -21.09 -0.45 2.54
C ALA A 33 -19.98 -0.98 1.61
N GLN A 34 -18.73 -1.03 2.08
CA GLN A 34 -17.57 -1.40 1.26
C GLN A 34 -17.19 -2.89 1.36
N GLY A 35 -17.70 -3.63 2.35
CA GLY A 35 -17.33 -5.04 2.57
C GLY A 35 -15.91 -5.24 3.09
N ASP A 36 -15.19 -4.15 3.34
CA ASP A 36 -13.86 -4.13 3.93
C ASP A 36 -13.96 -4.14 5.46
N GLY A 37 -12.97 -4.77 6.12
CA GLY A 37 -12.91 -4.76 7.59
C GLY A 37 -12.87 -3.32 8.13
N LEU A 38 -13.45 -3.10 9.31
CA LEU A 38 -13.64 -1.77 9.93
C LEU A 38 -12.35 -0.91 9.97
N GLU A 39 -11.18 -1.53 10.14
CA GLU A 39 -9.88 -0.83 10.12
C GLU A 39 -9.51 -0.26 8.74
N ALA A 40 -9.83 -0.98 7.65
CA ALA A 40 -9.54 -0.56 6.29
C ALA A 40 -10.44 0.62 5.87
N ALA A 41 -11.75 0.52 6.13
CA ALA A 41 -12.71 1.60 5.90
C ALA A 41 -12.37 2.86 6.72
N ALA A 42 -12.00 2.71 8.00
CA ALA A 42 -11.53 3.83 8.83
C ALA A 42 -10.31 4.52 8.23
N ARG A 43 -9.38 3.73 7.67
CA ARG A 43 -8.14 4.24 7.08
C ARG A 43 -8.39 4.96 5.77
N GLU A 44 -9.32 4.47 4.94
CA GLU A 44 -9.72 5.12 3.70
C GLU A 44 -10.40 6.46 3.98
N ALA A 45 -11.46 6.47 4.80
CA ALA A 45 -12.16 7.70 5.19
C ALA A 45 -11.22 8.75 5.78
N ARG A 46 -10.20 8.33 6.57
CA ARG A 46 -9.18 9.23 7.09
C ARG A 46 -8.35 9.88 5.98
N TYR A 47 -7.92 9.12 4.97
CA TYR A 47 -7.13 9.69 3.88
C TYR A 47 -7.95 10.54 2.93
N GLU A 48 -9.22 10.22 2.71
CA GLU A 48 -10.14 11.08 1.97
C GLU A 48 -10.28 12.43 2.67
N PHE A 49 -10.58 12.43 3.96
CA PHE A 49 -10.64 13.65 4.77
C PHE A 49 -9.33 14.46 4.71
N LEU A 50 -8.18 13.81 4.91
CA LEU A 50 -6.88 14.49 4.88
C LEU A 50 -6.56 15.06 3.49
N THR A 51 -6.99 14.38 2.42
CA THR A 51 -6.80 14.85 1.05
C THR A 51 -7.68 16.07 0.78
N GLN A 52 -8.94 16.03 1.20
CA GLN A 52 -9.86 17.16 1.08
C GLN A 52 -9.36 18.39 1.86
N ALA A 53 -8.94 18.20 3.12
CA ALA A 53 -8.37 19.27 3.92
C ALA A 53 -7.09 19.84 3.27
N ALA A 54 -6.22 19.00 2.69
CA ALA A 54 -5.05 19.48 1.98
C ALA A 54 -5.42 20.35 0.77
N HIS A 55 -6.46 19.98 0.01
CA HIS A 55 -6.95 20.78 -1.11
C HIS A 55 -7.51 22.14 -0.65
N GLU A 56 -8.33 22.16 0.39
CA GLU A 56 -8.93 23.39 0.94
C GLU A 56 -7.87 24.40 1.42
N HIS A 57 -6.77 23.90 1.99
CA HIS A 57 -5.67 24.73 2.48
C HIS A 57 -4.53 24.94 1.46
N GLY A 58 -4.69 24.43 0.22
CA GLY A 58 -3.65 24.52 -0.81
C GLY A 58 -2.35 23.78 -0.48
N ALA A 59 -2.40 22.80 0.41
CA ALA A 59 -1.26 22.01 0.85
C ALA A 59 -0.90 20.92 -0.17
N ARG A 60 0.40 20.76 -0.44
CA ARG A 60 0.93 19.70 -1.32
C ARG A 60 1.25 18.40 -0.57
N PHE A 61 1.38 18.48 0.74
CA PHE A 61 1.83 17.37 1.58
C PHE A 61 0.92 17.16 2.78
N VAL A 62 0.63 15.89 3.05
CA VAL A 62 0.02 15.42 4.30
C VAL A 62 1.11 14.65 5.06
N ALA A 63 1.51 15.11 6.23
CA ALA A 63 2.50 14.43 7.05
C ALA A 63 1.83 13.53 8.11
N THR A 64 2.32 12.30 8.26
CA THR A 64 1.85 11.39 9.33
C THR A 64 3.00 10.91 10.19
N ALA A 65 2.73 10.70 11.48
CA ALA A 65 3.71 10.36 12.50
C ALA A 65 4.03 8.85 12.59
N HIS A 66 3.97 8.12 11.47
CA HIS A 66 4.35 6.70 11.46
C HIS A 66 5.84 6.56 11.79
N THR A 67 6.17 5.66 12.70
CA THR A 67 7.53 5.41 13.19
C THR A 67 8.14 4.14 12.57
N ALA A 68 9.40 3.88 12.91
CA ALA A 68 10.09 2.63 12.59
C ALA A 68 9.37 1.41 13.20
N ASP A 69 8.77 1.55 14.39
CA ASP A 69 7.99 0.49 15.03
C ASP A 69 6.73 0.16 14.20
N ASP A 70 6.00 1.17 13.73
CA ASP A 70 4.83 0.96 12.84
C ASP A 70 5.25 0.30 11.51
N GLN A 71 6.47 0.57 11.05
CA GLN A 71 7.04 -0.04 9.86
C GLN A 71 7.33 -1.53 10.09
N ALA A 72 7.97 -1.88 11.20
CA ALA A 72 8.22 -3.28 11.57
C ALA A 72 6.91 -4.06 11.71
N GLU A 73 5.91 -3.49 12.39
CA GLU A 73 4.56 -4.05 12.49
C GLU A 73 3.92 -4.29 11.12
N THR A 74 4.02 -3.30 10.22
CA THR A 74 3.45 -3.39 8.87
C THR A 74 4.12 -4.49 8.05
N ILE A 75 5.44 -4.63 8.13
CA ILE A 75 6.19 -5.68 7.41
C ILE A 75 5.80 -7.06 7.94
N LEU A 76 5.81 -7.25 9.27
CA LEU A 76 5.41 -8.51 9.89
C LEU A 76 3.97 -8.89 9.54
N HIS A 77 3.06 -7.91 9.57
CA HIS A 77 1.68 -8.13 9.19
C HIS A 77 1.52 -8.61 7.74
N ARG A 78 2.29 -8.04 6.81
CA ARG A 78 2.27 -8.44 5.40
C ARG A 78 2.88 -9.82 5.19
N ILE A 79 3.92 -10.18 5.95
CA ILE A 79 4.47 -11.54 5.95
C ILE A 79 3.39 -12.55 6.33
N LEU A 80 2.65 -12.30 7.42
CA LEU A 80 1.60 -13.21 7.90
C LEU A 80 0.42 -13.37 6.94
N ARG A 81 0.09 -12.33 6.15
CA ARG A 81 -0.96 -12.40 5.12
C ARG A 81 -0.49 -13.00 3.80
N GLY A 82 0.81 -13.25 3.65
CA GLY A 82 1.43 -13.58 2.38
C GLY A 82 1.62 -12.33 1.52
N THR A 83 2.88 -12.07 1.12
CA THR A 83 3.21 -10.92 0.28
C THR A 83 4.38 -11.25 -0.64
N GLY A 84 4.43 -10.57 -1.80
CA GLY A 84 5.63 -10.51 -2.63
C GLY A 84 6.64 -9.47 -2.13
N VAL A 85 7.73 -9.31 -2.88
CA VAL A 85 8.85 -8.38 -2.58
C VAL A 85 8.36 -6.95 -2.41
N ALA A 86 7.50 -6.47 -3.31
CA ALA A 86 6.89 -5.14 -3.22
C ALA A 86 6.21 -4.87 -1.87
N GLY A 87 5.50 -5.85 -1.31
CA GLY A 87 4.85 -5.67 -0.01
C GLY A 87 5.81 -5.85 1.17
N LEU A 88 6.90 -6.60 1.03
CA LEU A 88 7.96 -6.63 2.06
C LEU A 88 8.63 -5.27 2.25
N ALA A 89 8.64 -4.40 1.23
CA ALA A 89 9.18 -3.04 1.31
C ALA A 89 8.49 -2.14 2.36
N GLY A 90 7.38 -2.58 2.96
CA GLY A 90 6.68 -1.86 4.02
C GLY A 90 6.00 -0.58 3.51
N MET A 91 5.89 0.43 4.37
CA MET A 91 5.40 1.75 3.98
C MET A 91 6.51 2.53 3.26
N ALA A 92 6.16 3.16 2.13
CA ALA A 92 7.03 4.11 1.46
C ALA A 92 7.14 5.42 2.27
N ILE A 93 8.27 6.13 2.16
CA ILE A 93 8.46 7.44 2.80
C ILE A 93 7.44 8.45 2.26
N ALA A 94 7.19 8.41 0.96
CA ALA A 94 6.17 9.23 0.29
C ALA A 94 5.33 8.37 -0.65
N ARG A 95 4.04 8.72 -0.79
CA ARG A 95 3.16 8.19 -1.84
C ARG A 95 2.12 9.24 -2.24
N PRO A 96 1.64 9.27 -3.49
CA PRO A 96 0.52 10.12 -3.86
C PRO A 96 -0.76 9.71 -3.11
N LEU A 97 -1.56 10.70 -2.71
CA LEU A 97 -2.96 10.54 -2.30
C LEU A 97 -3.89 11.02 -3.41
N SER A 98 -3.51 12.07 -4.12
CA SER A 98 -4.15 12.57 -5.34
C SER A 98 -3.07 13.08 -6.31
N PRO A 99 -3.42 13.48 -7.55
CA PRO A 99 -2.46 14.08 -8.47
C PRO A 99 -1.74 15.33 -7.93
N ALA A 100 -2.32 16.02 -6.94
CA ALA A 100 -1.76 17.24 -6.36
C ALA A 100 -1.25 17.09 -4.92
N VAL A 101 -1.65 16.04 -4.20
CA VAL A 101 -1.37 15.85 -2.77
C VAL A 101 -0.60 14.54 -2.54
N SER A 102 0.50 14.62 -1.79
CA SER A 102 1.30 13.47 -1.39
C SER A 102 1.28 13.23 0.13
N LEU A 103 1.15 11.97 0.54
CA LEU A 103 1.35 11.54 1.92
C LEU A 103 2.85 11.34 2.17
N VAL A 104 3.39 11.97 3.20
CA VAL A 104 4.77 11.82 3.66
C VAL A 104 4.84 11.27 5.09
N ARG A 105 5.90 10.52 5.39
CA ARG A 105 6.16 9.89 6.70
C ARG A 105 7.55 10.28 7.22
N PRO A 106 7.74 11.50 7.73
CA PRO A 106 9.07 11.98 8.15
C PRO A 106 9.67 11.18 9.30
N MET A 107 8.83 10.58 10.14
CA MET A 107 9.23 9.87 11.35
C MET A 107 9.57 8.40 11.14
N LEU A 108 9.55 7.89 9.90
CA LEU A 108 9.69 6.46 9.62
C LEU A 108 11.06 5.88 10.02
N ALA A 109 12.07 6.74 10.20
CA ALA A 109 13.40 6.37 10.72
C ALA A 109 13.53 6.51 12.25
N ALA A 110 12.58 7.17 12.92
CA ALA A 110 12.57 7.34 14.35
C ALA A 110 11.84 6.17 15.02
N THR A 111 12.34 5.69 16.16
CA THR A 111 11.66 4.66 16.95
C THR A 111 10.69 5.31 17.93
N ARG A 112 9.71 4.56 18.43
CA ARG A 112 8.82 5.00 19.52
C ARG A 112 9.62 5.44 20.73
N ARG A 113 10.74 4.76 21.03
CA ARG A 113 11.67 5.16 22.10
C ARG A 113 12.24 6.56 21.86
N HIS A 114 12.66 6.90 20.64
CA HIS A 114 13.13 8.25 20.31
C HIS A 114 12.02 9.30 20.50
N VAL A 115 10.80 8.99 20.05
CA VAL A 115 9.65 9.90 20.21
C VAL A 115 9.34 10.16 21.69
N LEU A 116 9.26 9.10 22.50
CA LEU A 116 8.98 9.23 23.93
C LEU A 116 10.09 9.99 24.68
N ALA A 117 11.35 9.75 24.33
CA ALA A 117 12.47 10.50 24.90
C ALA A 117 12.38 11.99 24.56
N TYR A 118 12.07 12.32 23.31
CA TYR A 118 11.88 13.71 22.87
C TYR A 118 10.72 14.41 23.59
N LEU A 119 9.59 13.72 23.75
CA LEU A 119 8.43 14.25 24.48
C LEU A 119 8.77 14.50 25.96
N ALA A 120 9.49 13.57 26.60
CA ALA A 120 9.91 13.71 27.99
C ALA A 120 10.89 14.88 28.18
N GLU A 121 11.90 15.02 27.30
CA GLU A 121 12.87 16.11 27.32
C GLU A 121 12.19 17.48 27.17
N ARG A 122 11.15 17.55 26.34
CA ARG A 122 10.39 18.78 26.08
C ARG A 122 9.24 19.03 27.07
N GLY A 123 8.96 18.09 27.97
CA GLY A 123 7.79 18.16 28.85
C GLY A 123 6.45 18.20 28.11
N ILE A 124 6.39 17.63 26.89
CA ILE A 124 5.17 17.62 26.07
C ILE A 124 4.29 16.44 26.53
N ALA A 125 3.14 16.77 27.11
CA ALA A 125 2.14 15.77 27.44
C ALA A 125 1.49 15.21 26.16
N PHE A 126 1.18 13.93 26.16
CA PHE A 126 0.43 13.27 25.09
C PHE A 126 -0.66 12.39 25.68
N ARG A 127 -1.68 12.09 24.88
CA ARG A 127 -2.79 11.22 25.26
C ARG A 127 -2.67 9.89 24.53
N GLU A 128 -2.93 8.79 25.22
CA GLU A 128 -3.05 7.46 24.60
C GLU A 128 -4.53 7.15 24.39
N ASP A 129 -4.91 6.86 23.14
CA ASP A 129 -6.24 6.38 22.78
C ASP A 129 -6.43 4.95 23.34
N ALA A 130 -7.54 4.71 24.06
CA ALA A 130 -7.79 3.42 24.70
C ALA A 130 -7.96 2.26 23.70
N SER A 131 -8.42 2.56 22.47
CA SER A 131 -8.54 1.56 21.41
C SER A 131 -7.19 0.95 21.00
N ASN A 132 -6.07 1.62 21.28
CA ASN A 132 -4.73 1.07 21.06
C ASN A 132 -4.43 -0.17 21.90
N ARG A 133 -5.22 -0.43 22.95
CA ARG A 133 -5.08 -1.59 23.84
C ARG A 133 -6.01 -2.74 23.46
N ASP A 134 -6.90 -2.53 22.49
CA ASP A 134 -7.84 -3.55 22.06
C ASP A 134 -7.15 -4.60 21.18
N VAL A 135 -6.83 -5.74 21.78
CA VAL A 135 -6.22 -6.89 21.10
C VAL A 135 -7.21 -7.66 20.23
N THR A 136 -8.49 -7.29 20.10
CA THR A 136 -9.32 -7.89 19.04
C THR A 136 -8.85 -7.45 17.65
N LEU A 137 -8.20 -6.28 17.56
CA LEU A 137 -7.62 -5.74 16.34
C LEU A 137 -6.26 -6.40 16.03
N THR A 138 -6.11 -6.90 14.80
CA THR A 138 -4.90 -7.64 14.38
C THR A 138 -3.61 -6.83 14.60
N ARG A 139 -3.62 -5.52 14.26
CA ARG A 139 -2.45 -4.67 14.49
C ARG A 139 -2.05 -4.57 15.96
N ASN A 140 -3.02 -4.40 16.86
CA ASN A 140 -2.75 -4.31 18.30
C ASN A 140 -2.23 -5.64 18.85
N ARG A 141 -2.74 -6.78 18.38
CA ARG A 141 -2.16 -8.11 18.72
C ARG A 141 -0.71 -8.24 18.27
N LEU A 142 -0.37 -7.77 17.08
CA LEU A 142 1.03 -7.80 16.63
C LEU A 142 1.92 -6.97 17.54
N ARG A 143 1.47 -5.77 17.93
CA ARG A 143 2.21 -4.83 18.79
C ARG A 143 2.38 -5.35 20.22
N HIS A 144 1.32 -5.88 20.83
CA HIS A 144 1.28 -6.19 22.27
C HIS A 144 1.58 -7.65 22.60
N GLU A 145 1.42 -8.57 21.65
CA GLU A 145 1.62 -10.00 21.88
C GLU A 145 2.79 -10.54 21.03
N LEU A 146 2.69 -10.46 19.70
CA LEU A 146 3.61 -11.17 18.82
C LEU A 146 5.02 -10.56 18.79
N LEU A 147 5.15 -9.25 18.60
CA LEU A 147 6.46 -8.60 18.59
C LEU A 147 7.19 -8.76 19.94
N PRO A 148 6.56 -8.56 21.11
CA PRO A 148 7.17 -8.87 22.39
C PRO A 148 7.63 -10.33 22.50
N LEU A 149 6.80 -11.29 22.07
CA LEU A 149 7.16 -12.71 22.06
C LEU A 149 8.38 -12.98 21.17
N LEU A 150 8.43 -12.38 19.98
CA LEU A 150 9.57 -12.52 19.07
C LEU A 150 10.85 -11.91 19.66
N ARG A 151 10.75 -10.74 20.31
CA ARG A 151 11.88 -10.07 20.98
C ARG A 151 12.45 -10.92 22.10
N SER A 152 11.60 -11.43 23.00
CA SER A 152 12.06 -12.16 24.19
C SER A 152 12.41 -13.62 23.92
N GLY A 153 11.68 -14.27 23.01
CA GLY A 153 11.77 -15.72 22.80
C GLY A 153 12.66 -16.16 21.63
N TYR A 154 12.98 -15.27 20.70
CA TYR A 154 13.67 -15.64 19.45
C TYR A 154 14.83 -14.71 19.11
N ASN A 155 14.55 -13.42 18.94
CA ASN A 155 15.54 -12.43 18.52
C ASN A 155 15.22 -11.06 19.12
N GLY A 156 16.05 -10.61 20.07
CA GLY A 156 15.92 -9.29 20.70
C GLY A 156 15.95 -8.11 19.70
N GLU A 157 16.58 -8.31 18.55
CA GLU A 157 16.73 -7.31 17.48
C GLU A 157 15.76 -7.56 16.30
N VAL A 158 14.61 -8.21 16.55
CA VAL A 158 13.64 -8.56 15.50
C VAL A 158 13.12 -7.33 14.75
N ASP A 159 12.89 -6.20 15.43
CA ASP A 159 12.43 -4.97 14.78
C ASP A 159 13.48 -4.47 13.76
N ALA A 160 14.74 -4.43 14.17
CA ALA A 160 15.84 -4.05 13.28
C ALA A 160 15.99 -5.03 12.12
N ALA A 161 15.78 -6.33 12.33
CA ALA A 161 15.79 -7.33 11.28
C ALA A 161 14.65 -7.14 10.25
N LEU A 162 13.44 -6.86 10.72
CA LEU A 162 12.28 -6.57 9.85
C LEU A 162 12.50 -5.29 9.06
N LEU A 163 13.03 -4.24 9.69
CA LEU A 163 13.36 -2.98 9.02
C LEU A 163 14.42 -3.16 7.93
N ARG A 164 15.49 -3.92 8.20
CA ARG A 164 16.50 -4.26 7.19
C ARG A 164 15.91 -5.05 6.04
N LEU A 165 15.05 -6.03 6.32
CA LEU A 165 14.35 -6.80 5.27
C LEU A 165 13.52 -5.87 4.38
N GLY A 166 12.77 -4.93 4.98
CA GLY A 166 11.99 -3.96 4.22
C GLY A 166 12.84 -3.03 3.37
N ALA A 167 13.97 -2.54 3.89
CA ALA A 167 14.91 -1.71 3.13
C ALA A 167 15.47 -2.45 1.92
N LEU A 168 15.96 -3.68 2.10
CA LEU A 168 16.47 -4.52 1.01
C LEU A 168 15.39 -4.86 -0.01
N ALA A 169 14.17 -5.16 0.44
CA ALA A 169 13.04 -5.40 -0.45
C ALA A 169 12.69 -4.15 -1.28
N ALA A 170 12.76 -2.96 -0.69
CA ALA A 170 12.56 -1.70 -1.42
C ALA A 170 13.67 -1.44 -2.46
N GLU A 171 14.92 -1.76 -2.15
CA GLU A 171 16.03 -1.68 -3.11
C GLU A 171 15.85 -2.65 -4.27
N CYS A 172 15.51 -3.91 -3.98
CA CYS A 172 15.17 -4.90 -5.01
C CYS A 172 14.00 -4.43 -5.88
N GLN A 173 12.95 -3.88 -5.26
CA GLN A 173 11.78 -3.40 -5.99
C GLN A 173 12.15 -2.27 -6.97
N LYS A 174 13.05 -1.35 -6.61
CA LYS A 174 13.52 -0.30 -7.54
C LYS A 174 14.20 -0.87 -8.79
N VAL A 175 14.97 -1.95 -8.63
CA VAL A 175 15.59 -2.64 -9.78
C VAL A 175 14.52 -3.26 -10.67
N ILE A 176 13.53 -3.92 -10.06
CA ILE A 176 12.40 -4.51 -10.77
C ILE A 176 11.59 -3.43 -11.50
N ASP A 177 11.28 -2.32 -10.84
CA ASP A 177 10.52 -1.21 -11.40
C ASP A 177 11.25 -0.65 -12.64
N ALA A 178 12.57 -0.48 -12.59
CA ALA A 178 13.35 -0.04 -13.74
C ALA A 178 13.29 -1.03 -14.93
N LEU A 179 13.32 -2.33 -14.67
CA LEU A 179 13.16 -3.37 -15.69
C LEU A 179 11.74 -3.36 -16.28
N VAL A 180 10.73 -3.19 -15.44
CA VAL A 180 9.33 -3.10 -15.85
C VAL A 180 9.09 -1.86 -16.69
N ASP A 181 9.60 -0.70 -16.29
CA ASP A 181 9.48 0.55 -17.04
C ASP A 181 10.11 0.43 -18.43
N ASP A 182 11.28 -0.21 -18.53
CA ASP A 182 11.92 -0.47 -19.82
C ASP A 182 11.12 -1.44 -20.69
N LEU A 183 10.67 -2.54 -20.10
CA LEU A 183 9.84 -3.52 -20.78
C LEU A 183 8.52 -2.91 -21.24
N GLN A 184 7.91 -2.05 -20.44
CA GLN A 184 6.66 -1.38 -20.77
C GLN A 184 6.84 -0.47 -21.99
N ARG A 185 7.90 0.34 -22.04
CA ARG A 185 8.18 1.23 -23.18
C ARG A 185 8.33 0.49 -24.52
N ARG A 186 8.91 -0.71 -24.49
CA ARG A 186 9.17 -1.50 -25.72
C ARG A 186 8.06 -2.46 -26.10
N ALA A 187 7.28 -2.93 -25.12
CA ALA A 187 6.34 -4.02 -25.29
C ALA A 187 4.87 -3.61 -25.19
N VAL A 188 4.55 -2.40 -24.71
CA VAL A 188 3.16 -2.03 -24.42
C VAL A 188 2.74 -0.77 -25.15
N VAL A 189 1.59 -0.85 -25.80
CA VAL A 189 0.84 0.29 -26.31
C VAL A 189 -0.42 0.45 -25.44
N CYS A 190 -0.51 1.56 -24.71
CA CYS A 190 -1.68 1.86 -23.88
C CYS A 190 -2.64 2.78 -24.64
N GLU A 191 -3.91 2.40 -24.66
CA GLU A 191 -5.04 3.23 -25.08
C GLU A 191 -5.90 3.55 -23.85
N ARG A 192 -7.00 4.30 -24.00
CA ARG A 192 -7.78 4.78 -22.84
C ARG A 192 -8.35 3.65 -21.98
N ASP A 193 -8.90 2.63 -22.62
CA ASP A 193 -9.61 1.51 -21.96
C ASP A 193 -8.96 0.14 -22.23
N GLN A 194 -7.78 0.15 -22.84
CA GLN A 194 -7.09 -1.04 -23.33
C GLN A 194 -5.58 -0.92 -23.15
N ALA A 195 -4.93 -2.05 -22.86
CA ALA A 195 -3.49 -2.20 -22.99
C ALA A 195 -3.18 -3.34 -23.96
N ILE A 196 -2.36 -3.06 -24.98
CA ILE A 196 -1.88 -4.05 -25.94
C ILE A 196 -0.44 -4.37 -25.60
N VAL A 197 -0.18 -5.64 -25.30
CA VAL A 197 1.16 -6.15 -24.94
C VAL A 197 1.68 -7.01 -26.08
N HIS A 198 2.81 -6.63 -26.66
CA HIS A 198 3.53 -7.37 -27.69
C HIS A 198 4.30 -8.54 -27.04
N CYS A 199 3.81 -9.77 -27.27
CA CYS A 199 4.32 -11.00 -26.68
C CYS A 199 5.79 -11.29 -27.03
N ASP A 200 6.25 -10.92 -28.23
CA ASP A 200 7.62 -11.19 -28.66
C ASP A 200 8.63 -10.40 -27.83
N ALA A 201 8.25 -9.19 -27.42
CA ALA A 201 9.04 -8.38 -26.51
C ALA A 201 9.06 -8.96 -25.08
N LEU A 202 8.22 -9.95 -24.75
CA LEU A 202 8.26 -10.67 -23.47
C LEU A 202 9.12 -11.95 -23.54
N ALA A 203 9.51 -12.37 -24.75
CA ALA A 203 10.35 -13.55 -24.94
C ALA A 203 11.71 -13.36 -24.23
N GLY A 204 12.14 -14.37 -23.47
CA GLY A 204 13.38 -14.34 -22.70
C GLY A 204 13.35 -13.49 -21.43
N GLN A 205 12.26 -12.77 -21.15
CA GLN A 205 12.10 -12.05 -19.88
C GLN A 205 11.79 -13.02 -18.74
N ALA A 206 12.28 -12.71 -17.54
CA ALA A 206 11.95 -13.52 -16.37
C ALA A 206 10.44 -13.47 -16.09
N PRO A 207 9.76 -14.60 -15.77
CA PRO A 207 8.32 -14.62 -15.51
C PRO A 207 7.87 -13.67 -14.41
N TYR A 208 8.76 -13.38 -13.45
CA TYR A 208 8.51 -12.40 -12.41
C TYR A 208 8.36 -10.96 -12.96
N VAL A 209 9.26 -10.54 -13.86
CA VAL A 209 9.20 -9.20 -14.47
C VAL A 209 7.95 -9.04 -15.33
N VAL A 210 7.55 -10.09 -16.07
CA VAL A 210 6.31 -10.07 -16.86
C VAL A 210 5.07 -9.94 -15.96
N ARG A 211 5.03 -10.63 -14.81
CA ARG A 211 3.93 -10.45 -13.85
C ARG A 211 3.88 -9.03 -13.29
N GLU A 212 5.03 -8.47 -12.91
CA GLU A 212 5.10 -7.10 -12.40
C GLU A 212 4.68 -6.07 -13.44
N LEU A 213 5.04 -6.27 -14.72
CA LEU A 213 4.52 -5.49 -15.84
C LEU A 213 2.99 -5.54 -15.90
N LEU A 214 2.41 -6.74 -15.93
CA LEU A 214 0.95 -6.90 -15.99
C LEU A 214 0.26 -6.24 -14.77
N MET A 215 0.83 -6.40 -13.58
CA MET A 215 0.32 -5.73 -12.37
C MET A 215 0.45 -4.21 -12.45
N ALA A 216 1.52 -3.67 -13.05
CA ALA A 216 1.69 -2.25 -13.28
C ALA A 216 0.63 -1.69 -14.24
N LEU A 217 0.29 -2.42 -15.31
CA LEU A 217 -0.79 -2.03 -16.22
C LEU A 217 -2.14 -1.97 -15.50
N TRP A 218 -2.44 -2.95 -14.64
CA TRP A 218 -3.66 -2.88 -13.80
C TRP A 218 -3.70 -1.62 -12.93
N ARG A 219 -2.57 -1.23 -12.31
CA ARG A 219 -2.48 0.00 -11.50
C ARG A 219 -2.71 1.24 -12.37
N GLN A 220 -2.12 1.28 -13.55
CA GLN A 220 -2.19 2.43 -14.45
C GLN A 220 -3.62 2.68 -14.97
N HIS A 221 -4.39 1.62 -15.22
CA HIS A 221 -5.78 1.72 -15.67
C HIS A 221 -6.81 1.74 -14.53
N ASP A 222 -6.36 1.79 -13.27
CA ASP A 222 -7.24 1.72 -12.09
C ASP A 222 -8.19 0.49 -12.13
N TRP A 223 -7.66 -0.64 -12.61
CA TRP A 223 -8.40 -1.89 -12.63
C TRP A 223 -8.29 -2.60 -11.27
N PRO A 224 -9.39 -3.20 -10.77
CA PRO A 224 -9.40 -3.81 -9.45
C PRO A 224 -8.44 -5.00 -9.37
N GLN A 225 -7.48 -4.91 -8.45
CA GLN A 225 -6.45 -5.94 -8.23
C GLN A 225 -6.84 -6.96 -7.17
N GLN A 226 -7.62 -6.57 -6.16
CA GLN A 226 -7.98 -7.43 -5.04
C GLN A 226 -8.57 -8.79 -5.43
N PRO A 227 -9.42 -8.91 -6.48
CA PRO A 227 -9.97 -10.21 -6.84
C PRO A 227 -9.01 -11.08 -7.69
N MET A 228 -7.82 -10.58 -8.04
CA MET A 228 -6.81 -11.34 -8.79
C MET A 228 -5.94 -12.18 -7.86
N SER A 229 -6.03 -13.51 -7.99
CA SER A 229 -5.16 -14.45 -7.28
C SER A 229 -3.77 -14.53 -7.92
N PHE A 230 -2.80 -15.07 -7.18
CA PHE A 230 -1.47 -15.38 -7.73
C PHE A 230 -1.54 -16.29 -8.97
N GLN A 231 -2.45 -17.27 -8.96
CA GLN A 231 -2.64 -18.17 -10.10
C GLN A 231 -3.15 -17.42 -11.34
N HIS A 232 -4.03 -16.43 -11.19
CA HIS A 232 -4.48 -15.60 -12.32
C HIS A 232 -3.31 -14.84 -12.96
N TRP A 233 -2.43 -14.25 -12.14
CA TRP A 233 -1.23 -13.57 -12.63
C TRP A 233 -0.25 -14.53 -13.30
N GLN A 234 -0.07 -15.72 -12.74
CA GLN A 234 0.80 -16.74 -13.28
C GLN A 234 0.30 -17.24 -14.65
N ASP A 235 -0.99 -17.56 -14.76
CA ASP A 235 -1.61 -18.00 -16.01
C ASP A 235 -1.54 -16.92 -17.08
N LEU A 236 -1.78 -15.65 -16.70
CA LEU A 236 -1.74 -14.52 -17.63
C LEU A 236 -0.33 -14.28 -18.16
N ALA A 237 0.68 -14.28 -17.28
CA ALA A 237 2.08 -14.13 -17.69
C ALA A 237 2.54 -15.31 -18.56
N ALA A 238 2.20 -16.55 -18.20
CA ALA A 238 2.52 -17.72 -19.00
C ALA A 238 1.86 -17.66 -20.38
N THR A 239 0.62 -17.17 -20.45
CA THR A 239 -0.08 -16.96 -21.73
C THR A 239 0.58 -15.86 -22.56
N ALA A 240 1.01 -14.76 -21.93
CA ALA A 240 1.71 -13.68 -22.60
C ALA A 240 3.06 -14.14 -23.19
N GLN A 241 3.74 -15.08 -22.51
CA GLN A 241 5.03 -15.62 -22.93
C GLN A 241 4.94 -16.89 -23.80
N SER A 242 3.76 -17.47 -23.98
CA SER A 242 3.61 -18.63 -24.84
C SER A 242 3.80 -18.25 -26.32
N GLY A 243 4.09 -19.23 -27.18
CA GLY A 243 4.18 -18.99 -28.62
C GLY A 243 2.87 -18.46 -29.24
N PRO A 244 2.90 -18.04 -30.52
CA PRO A 244 1.73 -17.52 -31.20
C PRO A 244 0.61 -18.57 -31.22
N ALA A 245 -0.61 -18.13 -30.90
CA ALA A 245 -1.78 -18.99 -30.97
C ALA A 245 -2.27 -19.06 -32.43
N LEU A 246 -1.59 -19.88 -33.24
CA LEU A 246 -1.74 -19.92 -34.71
C LEU A 246 -3.14 -20.31 -35.22
N TRP A 247 -4.03 -20.81 -34.35
CA TRP A 247 -5.37 -21.26 -34.75
C TRP A 247 -6.46 -21.11 -33.67
N ARG A 248 -6.12 -20.63 -32.46
CA ARG A 248 -7.06 -20.56 -31.33
C ARG A 248 -7.00 -19.18 -30.70
N LEU A 249 -8.09 -18.42 -30.80
CA LEU A 249 -8.25 -17.20 -30.02
C LEU A 249 -8.29 -17.60 -28.54
N TRP A 250 -7.24 -17.30 -27.79
CA TRP A 250 -7.28 -17.47 -26.34
C TRP A 250 -7.98 -16.24 -25.77
N ARG A 251 -9.02 -16.46 -24.98
CA ARG A 251 -9.76 -15.40 -24.31
C ARG A 251 -10.11 -15.86 -22.91
N ARG A 252 -9.95 -14.96 -21.94
CA ARG A 252 -10.34 -15.19 -20.55
C ARG A 252 -10.90 -13.91 -19.96
N ASP A 253 -12.08 -14.02 -19.37
CA ASP A 253 -12.58 -12.97 -18.49
C ASP A 253 -11.93 -13.17 -17.11
N LEU A 254 -11.24 -12.15 -16.65
CA LEU A 254 -10.53 -12.09 -15.39
C LEU A 254 -11.41 -11.39 -14.35
N PRO A 255 -11.18 -11.66 -13.05
CA PRO A 255 -11.88 -10.95 -11.99
C PRO A 255 -11.75 -9.43 -12.15
N GLY A 256 -12.80 -8.70 -11.74
CA GLY A 256 -12.85 -7.24 -11.93
C GLY A 256 -13.39 -6.77 -13.28
N GLY A 257 -13.87 -7.71 -14.11
CA GLY A 257 -14.45 -7.41 -15.43
C GLY A 257 -13.39 -7.12 -16.50
N VAL A 258 -12.11 -7.39 -16.22
CA VAL A 258 -11.05 -7.24 -17.22
C VAL A 258 -11.03 -8.48 -18.11
N ARG A 259 -11.03 -8.29 -19.41
CA ARG A 259 -10.92 -9.34 -20.42
C ARG A 259 -9.52 -9.34 -21.02
N ALA A 260 -8.91 -10.52 -21.05
CA ALA A 260 -7.64 -10.77 -21.71
C ALA A 260 -7.86 -11.61 -22.97
N GLU A 261 -7.36 -11.16 -24.12
CA GLU A 261 -7.45 -11.84 -25.41
C GLU A 261 -6.06 -11.94 -26.03
N LYS A 262 -5.61 -13.14 -26.40
CA LYS A 262 -4.38 -13.32 -27.17
C LYS A 262 -4.70 -13.49 -28.65
N LYS A 263 -4.21 -12.57 -29.48
CA LYS A 263 -4.40 -12.50 -30.94
C LYS A 263 -3.02 -12.54 -31.61
N GLY A 264 -2.59 -13.72 -32.06
CA GLY A 264 -1.24 -13.91 -32.60
C GLY A 264 -0.17 -13.62 -31.55
N GLU A 265 0.63 -12.58 -31.80
CA GLU A 265 1.73 -12.10 -30.94
C GLU A 265 1.32 -10.93 -30.04
N GLN A 266 0.03 -10.65 -29.91
CA GLN A 266 -0.48 -9.59 -29.03
C GLN A 266 -1.36 -10.17 -27.94
N LEU A 267 -1.12 -9.77 -26.70
CA LEU A 267 -2.05 -9.91 -25.59
C LEU A 267 -2.77 -8.59 -25.36
N VAL A 268 -4.07 -8.60 -25.59
CA VAL A 268 -4.95 -7.44 -25.48
C VAL A 268 -5.72 -7.52 -24.17
N LEU A 269 -5.56 -6.52 -23.33
CA LEU A 269 -6.23 -6.39 -22.03
C LEU A 269 -7.23 -5.25 -22.09
N THR A 270 -8.49 -5.51 -21.77
CA THR A 270 -9.58 -4.53 -21.88
C THR A 270 -10.50 -4.64 -20.68
N ARG A 271 -11.08 -3.54 -20.21
CA ARG A 271 -12.22 -3.57 -19.29
C ARG A 271 -13.41 -2.97 -20.01
N PRO A 272 -14.36 -3.79 -20.51
CA PRO A 272 -15.56 -3.27 -21.15
C PRO A 272 -16.32 -2.39 -20.16
N CYS A 273 -16.75 -1.21 -20.62
CA CYS A 273 -17.65 -0.32 -19.87
C CYS A 273 -19.00 -0.99 -19.63
#